data_AF-A0A850MRA0-F1
#
_entry.id   AF-A0A850MRA0-F1
#
_cell.length_a   1.000
_cell.length_b   1.000
_cell.length_c   1.000
_cell.angle_alpha   90.00
_cell.angle_beta   90.00
_cell.angle_gamma   90.00
#
_symmetry.space_group_name_H-M   'P 1'
#
loop_
_entity.id
_entity.type
_entity.pdbx_description
1 polymer ?
#
loop_
_entity_poly.entity_id
_entity_poly.type
_entity_poly.pdbx_seq_one_letter_code
_entity_poly.pdbx_strand_id
1 'polypeptide(L)'
;MGVLGIIIQTEFGLPLYHEMFDPTLAKFEQIDTSLTSGFITAINMFTKQYEMTFGHIKLHQDAKDIYGVNMIATKMGQFLILCFVEPYIYHDVVREKIGWIYDRILKHYEPDIQAGKVPALTDEEKVWIADTLQDLYLKAMIAANKETISNLLGKLFMRYVGVYGFSINSFDNSILYFSGIAEETFKLLLNNLGRRSAVISEFEAVDSYISVPDYQAMRVYAVNSGVKFEIQDIMTNLPEKTVSFYYYIIVDPSLDVWPVINEVFEILNPFFARSNNKESRNE
;
A
#
# COMPACT_ATOMS: atom_id res chain seq x y z
N MET A 1 -2.95 -6.96 -0.81
CA MET A 1 -3.27 -6.07 0.36
C MET A 1 -1.98 -5.42 0.84
N GLY A 2 -2.02 -4.24 1.46
CA GLY A 2 -0.80 -3.50 1.84
C GLY A 2 -0.91 -2.82 3.19
N VAL A 3 -1.87 -1.91 3.35
CA VAL A 3 -2.32 -1.49 4.68
C VAL A 3 -3.15 -2.61 5.30
N LEU A 4 -2.90 -2.90 6.57
CA LEU A 4 -3.49 -4.02 7.30
C LEU A 4 -4.48 -3.55 8.38
N GLY A 5 -4.33 -2.32 8.87
CA GLY A 5 -5.26 -1.72 9.83
C GLY A 5 -4.89 -0.29 10.20
N ILE A 6 -5.82 0.40 10.85
CA ILE A 6 -5.66 1.77 11.33
C ILE A 6 -6.31 1.95 12.71
N ILE A 7 -5.62 2.69 13.59
CA ILE A 7 -6.14 3.20 14.86
C ILE A 7 -5.96 4.71 14.84
N ILE A 8 -7.06 5.44 15.06
CA ILE A 8 -7.07 6.89 15.25
C ILE A 8 -7.56 7.16 16.66
N GLN A 9 -6.77 7.90 17.41
CA GLN A 9 -7.11 8.31 18.76
C GLN A 9 -6.68 9.75 18.99
N THR A 10 -7.23 10.37 20.03
CA THR A 10 -6.78 11.69 20.47
C THR A 10 -5.37 11.60 21.06
N GLU A 11 -4.66 12.72 21.17
CA GLU A 11 -3.37 12.77 21.86
C GLU A 11 -3.47 12.42 23.37
N PHE A 12 -4.69 12.34 23.90
CA PHE A 12 -4.98 11.87 25.26
C PHE A 12 -5.30 10.37 25.34
N GLY A 13 -5.30 9.66 24.20
CA GLY A 13 -5.55 8.22 24.13
C GLY A 13 -7.02 7.83 24.08
N LEU A 14 -7.93 8.75 23.75
CA LEU A 14 -9.34 8.42 23.55
C LEU A 14 -9.53 7.89 22.12
N PRO A 15 -10.09 6.68 21.93
CA PRO A 15 -10.26 6.11 20.61
C PRO A 15 -11.33 6.86 19.81
N LEU A 16 -11.01 7.20 18.56
CA LEU A 16 -11.93 7.84 17.61
C LEU A 16 -12.34 6.86 16.50
N TYR A 17 -11.36 6.12 15.97
CA TYR A 17 -11.58 5.15 14.91
C TYR A 17 -10.65 3.96 15.05
N HIS A 18 -11.17 2.78 14.73
CA HIS A 18 -10.39 1.56 14.74
C HIS A 18 -10.94 0.60 13.68
N GLU A 19 -10.09 0.20 12.76
CA GLU A 19 -10.43 -0.79 11.75
C GLU A 19 -9.22 -1.67 11.43
N MET A 20 -9.46 -2.99 11.39
CA MET A 20 -8.49 -3.99 10.98
C MET A 20 -8.97 -4.65 9.70
N PHE A 21 -8.24 -4.43 8.61
CA PHE A 21 -8.56 -4.99 7.29
C PHE A 21 -8.07 -6.43 7.15
N ASP A 22 -6.96 -6.76 7.83
CA ASP A 22 -6.35 -8.08 7.78
C ASP A 22 -6.73 -8.95 9.00
N PRO A 23 -7.30 -10.16 8.79
CA PRO A 23 -7.69 -11.06 9.87
C PRO A 23 -6.52 -11.58 10.72
N THR A 24 -5.31 -11.60 10.19
CA THR A 24 -4.10 -12.05 10.89
C THR A 24 -3.69 -11.03 11.95
N LEU A 25 -3.93 -9.75 11.71
CA LEU A 25 -3.78 -8.68 12.71
C LEU A 25 -4.87 -8.69 13.78
N ALA A 26 -6.11 -9.06 13.42
CA ALA A 26 -7.16 -9.26 14.42
C ALA A 26 -6.79 -10.33 15.45
N LYS A 27 -6.00 -11.35 15.05
CA LYS A 27 -5.42 -12.33 16.00
C LYS A 27 -4.33 -11.72 16.88
N PHE A 28 -3.52 -10.79 16.36
CA PHE A 28 -2.49 -10.08 17.13
C PHE A 28 -3.12 -9.31 18.30
N GLU A 29 -4.22 -8.60 18.07
CA GLU A 29 -4.94 -7.87 19.14
C GLU A 29 -5.65 -8.79 20.14
N GLN A 30 -6.20 -9.92 19.67
CA GLN A 30 -6.93 -10.86 20.53
C GLN A 30 -6.02 -11.62 21.50
N ILE A 31 -4.73 -11.78 21.16
CA ILE A 31 -3.77 -12.51 22.01
C ILE A 31 -3.40 -11.71 23.26
N ASP A 32 -3.33 -10.37 23.19
CA ASP A 32 -3.07 -9.54 24.38
C ASP A 32 -3.49 -8.07 24.20
N THR A 33 -4.77 -7.80 24.45
CA THR A 33 -5.34 -6.44 24.43
C THR A 33 -4.69 -5.52 25.47
N SER A 34 -4.18 -6.08 26.57
CA SER A 34 -3.54 -5.32 27.64
C SER A 34 -2.13 -4.86 27.26
N LEU A 35 -1.36 -5.73 26.60
CA LEU A 35 -0.05 -5.39 26.04
C LEU A 35 -0.18 -4.36 24.92
N THR A 36 -1.18 -4.52 24.05
CA THR A 36 -1.43 -3.60 22.94
C THR A 36 -1.80 -2.22 23.46
N SER A 37 -2.69 -2.12 24.47
CA SER A 37 -3.05 -0.82 25.05
C SER A 37 -1.89 -0.19 25.83
N GLY A 38 -1.11 -0.98 26.57
CA GLY A 38 0.08 -0.51 27.28
C GLY A 38 1.18 -0.01 26.33
N PHE A 39 1.38 -0.71 25.22
CA PHE A 39 2.30 -0.32 24.16
C PHE A 39 1.85 0.95 23.43
N ILE A 40 0.57 1.02 23.05
CA ILE A 40 -0.01 2.23 22.46
C ILE A 40 0.11 3.41 23.42
N THR A 41 -0.15 3.20 24.72
CA THR A 41 0.03 4.22 25.77
C THR A 41 1.48 4.68 25.87
N ALA A 42 2.44 3.75 25.85
CA ALA A 42 3.86 4.08 25.88
C ALA A 42 4.30 4.91 24.66
N ILE A 43 3.81 4.53 23.47
CA ILE A 43 4.02 5.31 22.24
C ILE A 43 3.41 6.69 22.38
N ASN A 44 2.18 6.80 22.90
CA ASN A 44 1.48 8.07 23.04
C ASN A 44 2.19 9.00 24.04
N MET A 45 2.70 8.45 25.15
CA MET A 45 3.51 9.21 26.10
C MET A 45 4.82 9.67 25.47
N PHE A 46 5.47 8.82 24.69
CA PHE A 46 6.73 9.16 24.03
C PHE A 46 6.53 10.20 22.91
N THR A 47 5.54 10.06 22.03
CA THR A 47 5.23 11.07 21.00
C THR A 47 4.94 12.42 21.64
N LYS A 48 4.18 12.43 22.74
CA LYS A 48 3.83 13.64 23.47
C LYS A 48 5.05 14.30 24.11
N GLN A 49 5.94 13.51 24.71
CA GLN A 49 7.09 14.05 25.43
C GLN A 49 8.17 14.61 24.48
N TYR A 50 8.30 14.05 23.28
CA TYR A 50 9.39 14.42 22.37
C TYR A 50 8.94 15.15 21.10
N GLU A 51 7.63 15.35 20.89
CA GLU A 51 7.05 15.90 19.64
C GLU A 51 7.56 15.16 18.38
N MET A 52 7.91 13.88 18.52
CA MET A 52 8.54 13.10 17.46
C MET A 52 7.49 12.36 16.63
N THR A 53 7.68 12.39 15.31
CA THR A 53 7.10 11.39 14.42
C THR A 53 7.85 10.08 14.61
N PHE A 54 7.12 9.00 14.92
CA PHE A 54 7.71 7.68 14.93
C PHE A 54 7.85 7.19 13.50
N GLY A 55 9.07 6.81 13.13
CA GLY A 55 9.36 6.30 11.80
C GLY A 55 8.60 5.00 11.51
N HIS A 56 9.17 3.89 11.96
CA HIS A 56 8.63 2.55 11.74
C HIS A 56 8.89 1.68 12.96
N ILE A 57 7.90 0.89 13.37
CA ILE A 57 8.08 -0.13 14.40
C ILE A 57 7.79 -1.49 13.77
N LYS A 58 8.72 -2.44 13.94
CA LYS A 58 8.57 -3.80 13.42
C LYS A 58 8.15 -4.72 14.57
N LEU A 59 7.00 -5.36 14.42
CA LEU A 59 6.41 -6.29 15.37
C LEU A 59 6.63 -7.72 14.87
N HIS A 60 7.21 -8.58 15.71
CA HIS A 60 7.44 -9.99 15.40
C HIS A 60 6.62 -10.86 16.38
N GLN A 61 5.83 -11.80 15.86
CA GLN A 61 5.06 -12.73 16.69
C GLN A 61 5.86 -13.98 17.11
N ASP A 62 6.73 -14.48 16.24
CA ASP A 62 7.54 -15.68 16.46
C ASP A 62 8.94 -15.46 15.86
N ALA A 63 9.96 -16.14 16.39
CA ALA A 63 11.31 -16.18 15.81
C ALA A 63 11.32 -16.72 14.36
N LYS A 64 10.29 -17.48 13.97
CA LYS A 64 10.09 -17.97 12.60
C LYS A 64 9.46 -16.94 11.66
N ASP A 65 8.78 -15.92 12.18
CA ASP A 65 8.23 -14.83 11.39
C ASP A 65 9.28 -13.73 11.21
N ILE A 66 10.06 -13.88 10.14
CA ILE A 66 11.21 -13.03 9.83
C ILE A 66 10.75 -11.64 9.36
N TYR A 67 9.56 -11.52 8.80
CA TYR A 67 9.08 -10.27 8.17
C TYR A 67 8.17 -9.47 9.10
N GLY A 68 7.34 -10.12 9.91
CA GLY A 68 6.50 -9.44 10.90
C GLY A 68 5.54 -8.43 10.28
N VAL A 69 5.08 -7.48 11.10
CA VAL A 69 4.22 -6.36 10.70
C VAL A 69 4.94 -5.05 10.96
N ASN A 70 4.81 -4.08 10.05
CA ASN A 70 5.28 -2.73 10.28
C ASN A 70 4.15 -1.86 10.81
N MET A 71 4.49 -0.93 11.70
CA MET A 71 3.58 0.12 12.17
C MET A 71 4.17 1.49 11.90
N ILE A 72 3.36 2.36 11.30
CA ILE A 72 3.62 3.78 11.07
C ILE A 72 2.82 4.56 12.10
N ALA A 73 3.49 5.35 12.93
CA ALA A 73 2.84 6.10 14.00
C ALA A 73 3.10 7.60 13.81
N THR A 74 2.03 8.35 13.55
CA THR A 74 2.11 9.77 13.19
C THR A 74 1.23 10.59 14.13
N LYS A 75 1.81 11.63 14.74
CA LYS A 75 1.04 12.67 15.44
C LYS A 75 0.70 13.78 14.45
N MET A 76 -0.59 14.10 14.31
CA MET A 76 -1.07 15.22 13.49
C MET A 76 -2.12 16.00 14.28
N GLY A 77 -1.81 17.26 14.58
CA GLY A 77 -2.67 18.10 15.41
C GLY A 77 -2.98 17.45 16.76
N GLN A 78 -4.27 17.26 17.04
CA GLN A 78 -4.78 16.64 18.27
C GLN A 78 -4.90 15.11 18.21
N PHE A 79 -4.40 14.48 17.15
CA PHE A 79 -4.57 13.05 16.90
C PHE A 79 -3.25 12.29 16.87
N LEU A 80 -3.27 11.06 17.38
CA LEU A 80 -2.29 10.02 17.13
C LEU A 80 -2.90 8.98 16.18
N ILE A 81 -2.27 8.80 15.03
CA ILE A 81 -2.70 7.89 13.98
C ILE A 81 -1.67 6.77 13.86
N LEU A 82 -2.12 5.52 14.05
CA LEU A 82 -1.32 4.32 13.94
C LEU A 82 -1.82 3.52 12.74
N CYS A 83 -0.97 3.27 11.76
CA CYS A 83 -1.28 2.42 10.62
C CYS A 83 -0.39 1.19 10.64
N PHE A 84 -1.00 0.01 10.55
CA PHE A 84 -0.31 -1.27 10.40
C PHE A 84 -0.21 -1.59 8.91
N VAL A 85 0.98 -1.99 8.46
CA VAL A 85 1.28 -2.21 7.04
C VAL A 85 2.19 -3.41 6.85
N GLU A 86 2.10 -4.04 5.67
CA GLU A 86 3.02 -5.08 5.23
C GLU A 86 4.46 -4.55 5.14
N PRO A 87 5.49 -5.41 5.31
CA PRO A 87 6.87 -4.92 5.38
C PRO A 87 7.42 -4.30 4.09
N TYR A 88 6.87 -4.68 2.94
CA TYR A 88 7.25 -4.18 1.61
C TYR A 88 6.61 -2.84 1.19
N ILE A 89 5.72 -2.28 2.02
CA ILE A 89 4.97 -1.05 1.70
C ILE A 89 5.83 0.21 1.82
N TYR A 90 5.59 1.20 0.96
CA TYR A 90 6.28 2.48 1.00
C TYR A 90 5.70 3.39 2.09
N HIS A 91 6.44 3.50 3.19
CA HIS A 91 5.98 4.21 4.38
C HIS A 91 5.72 5.70 4.13
N ASP A 92 6.54 6.35 3.30
CA ASP A 92 6.37 7.78 3.00
C ASP A 92 5.06 8.05 2.25
N VAL A 93 4.67 7.14 1.37
CA VAL A 93 3.40 7.22 0.63
C VAL A 93 2.21 6.97 1.56
N VAL A 94 2.31 6.00 2.48
CA VAL A 94 1.26 5.79 3.49
C VAL A 94 1.13 6.99 4.42
N ARG A 95 2.23 7.64 4.81
CA ARG A 95 2.17 8.91 5.57
C ARG A 95 1.45 10.00 4.79
N GLU A 96 1.62 10.03 3.47
CA GLU A 96 0.87 10.96 2.63
C GLU A 96 -0.64 10.68 2.65
N LYS A 97 -1.03 9.41 2.51
CA LYS A 97 -2.44 8.98 2.66
C LYS A 97 -3.02 9.38 4.03
N ILE A 98 -2.24 9.21 5.11
CA ILE A 98 -2.62 9.68 6.46
C ILE A 98 -2.82 11.20 6.46
N GLY A 99 -1.97 11.95 5.76
CA GLY A 99 -2.12 13.40 5.59
C GLY A 99 -3.45 13.77 4.92
N TRP A 100 -3.83 13.05 3.84
CA TRP A 100 -5.12 13.27 3.17
C TRP A 100 -6.31 13.01 4.11
N ILE A 101 -6.26 11.94 4.91
CA ILE A 101 -7.27 11.63 5.94
C ILE A 101 -7.35 12.74 6.97
N TYR A 102 -6.20 13.24 7.44
CA TYR A 102 -6.18 14.32 8.40
C TYR A 102 -6.81 15.60 7.83
N ASP A 103 -6.38 16.03 6.65
CA ASP A 103 -6.85 17.27 6.04
C ASP A 103 -8.34 17.24 5.67
N ARG A 104 -8.84 16.08 5.23
CA ARG A 104 -10.23 15.92 4.78
C ARG A 104 -11.23 15.67 5.91
N ILE A 105 -10.83 14.92 6.95
CA ILE A 105 -11.75 14.41 7.98
C ILE A 105 -11.35 14.94 9.35
N LEU A 106 -10.17 14.56 9.83
CA LEU A 106 -9.82 14.73 11.25
C LEU A 106 -9.67 16.18 11.66
N LYS A 107 -9.15 17.04 10.78
CA LYS A 107 -8.95 18.47 11.04
C LYS A 107 -10.25 19.18 11.42
N HIS A 108 -11.39 18.75 10.88
CA HIS A 108 -12.70 19.33 11.20
C HIS A 108 -13.16 19.03 12.62
N TYR A 109 -12.62 17.99 13.23
CA TYR A 109 -12.97 17.55 14.59
C TYR A 109 -12.08 18.16 15.69
N GLU A 110 -11.00 18.86 15.34
CA GLU A 110 -10.10 19.46 16.35
C GLU A 110 -10.79 20.41 17.35
N PRO A 111 -11.74 21.29 16.93
CA PRO A 111 -12.42 22.17 17.88
C PRO A 111 -13.24 21.40 18.92
N ASP A 112 -13.86 20.28 18.53
CA ASP A 112 -14.62 19.44 19.44
C ASP A 112 -13.70 18.72 20.44
N ILE A 113 -12.55 18.23 19.98
CA ILE A 113 -11.52 17.62 20.84
C ILE A 113 -11.00 18.62 21.86
N GLN A 114 -10.71 19.85 21.43
CA GLN A 114 -10.24 20.93 22.33
C GLN A 114 -11.32 21.32 23.36
N ALA A 115 -12.60 21.20 23.00
CA ALA A 115 -13.72 21.38 23.92
C ALA A 115 -13.97 20.16 24.84
N GLY A 116 -13.13 19.12 24.76
CA GLY A 116 -13.24 17.91 25.59
C GLY A 116 -14.33 16.94 25.12
N LYS A 117 -14.82 17.07 23.89
CA LYS A 117 -15.78 16.14 23.29
C LYS A 117 -15.05 15.06 22.50
N VAL A 118 -15.61 13.85 22.49
CA VAL A 118 -15.16 12.78 21.59
C VAL A 118 -16.16 12.72 20.43
N PRO A 119 -15.79 13.22 19.24
CA PRO A 119 -16.66 13.13 18.08
C PRO A 119 -16.78 11.69 17.61
N ALA A 120 -17.81 11.40 16.83
CA ALA A 120 -17.96 10.13 16.15
C ALA A 120 -17.84 10.37 14.64
N LEU A 121 -16.98 9.61 13.98
CA LEU A 121 -16.93 9.60 12.52
C LEU A 121 -18.23 9.04 11.96
N THR A 122 -18.74 9.70 10.94
CA THR A 122 -19.86 9.22 10.12
C THR A 122 -19.45 7.98 9.32
N ASP A 123 -20.42 7.17 8.89
CA ASP A 123 -20.11 5.96 8.11
C ASP A 123 -19.50 6.31 6.74
N GLU A 124 -19.88 7.45 6.15
CA GLU A 124 -19.28 7.97 4.91
C GLU A 124 -17.79 8.28 5.09
N GLU A 125 -17.39 8.89 6.21
CA GLU A 125 -15.99 9.17 6.54
C GLU A 125 -15.18 7.89 6.78
N LYS A 126 -15.78 6.89 7.44
CA LYS A 126 -15.13 5.58 7.65
C LYS A 126 -14.87 4.87 6.33
N VAL A 127 -15.87 4.85 5.44
CA VAL A 127 -15.74 4.30 4.08
C VAL A 127 -14.63 5.03 3.33
N TRP A 128 -14.60 6.37 3.40
CA TRP A 128 -13.57 7.16 2.73
C TRP A 128 -12.15 6.84 3.26
N ILE A 129 -11.98 6.66 4.58
CA ILE A 129 -10.71 6.24 5.17
C ILE A 129 -10.29 4.86 4.65
N ALA A 130 -11.22 3.90 4.64
CA ALA A 130 -10.96 2.56 4.14
C ALA A 130 -10.59 2.57 2.64
N ASP A 131 -11.34 3.27 1.81
CA ASP A 131 -11.11 3.42 0.37
C ASP A 131 -9.71 3.98 0.08
N THR A 132 -9.32 5.02 0.82
CA THR A 132 -8.00 5.67 0.72
C THR A 132 -6.85 4.72 1.06
N LEU A 133 -6.96 4.03 2.20
CA LEU A 133 -5.90 3.16 2.70
C LEU A 133 -5.77 1.87 1.88
N GLN A 134 -6.89 1.36 1.37
CA GLN A 134 -6.95 0.10 0.63
C GLN A 134 -6.87 0.26 -0.89
N ASP A 135 -6.80 1.48 -1.42
CA ASP A 135 -6.85 1.78 -2.86
C ASP A 135 -8.05 1.09 -3.55
N LEU A 136 -9.24 1.14 -2.93
CA LEU A 136 -10.40 0.37 -3.39
C LEU A 136 -10.84 0.76 -4.81
N TYR A 137 -10.70 2.03 -5.20
CA TYR A 137 -10.96 2.49 -6.57
C TYR A 137 -10.07 1.77 -7.60
N LEU A 138 -8.74 1.75 -7.36
CA LEU A 138 -7.79 1.09 -8.27
C LEU A 138 -8.01 -0.42 -8.30
N LYS A 139 -8.31 -1.04 -7.15
CA LYS A 139 -8.70 -2.46 -7.08
C LYS A 139 -9.96 -2.74 -7.88
N ALA A 140 -10.99 -1.90 -7.79
CA ALA A 140 -12.23 -2.07 -8.54
C ALA A 140 -11.98 -1.96 -10.06
N MET A 141 -11.17 -0.99 -10.51
CA MET A 141 -10.77 -0.85 -11.90
C MET A 141 -10.06 -2.10 -12.44
N ILE A 142 -9.12 -2.64 -11.66
CA ILE A 142 -8.40 -3.87 -11.99
C ILE A 142 -9.35 -5.08 -12.01
N ALA A 143 -10.21 -5.20 -11.00
CA ALA A 143 -11.16 -6.32 -10.87
C ALA A 143 -12.14 -6.37 -12.04
N ALA A 144 -12.68 -5.21 -12.45
CA ALA A 144 -13.58 -5.09 -13.60
C ALA A 144 -12.94 -5.57 -14.92
N ASN A 145 -11.62 -5.63 -14.99
CA ASN A 145 -10.88 -5.98 -16.20
C ASN A 145 -9.95 -7.19 -16.02
N LYS A 146 -10.14 -7.94 -14.94
CA LYS A 146 -9.29 -9.05 -14.52
C LYS A 146 -9.10 -10.10 -15.61
N GLU A 147 -10.16 -10.45 -16.33
CA GLU A 147 -10.11 -11.45 -17.39
C GLU A 147 -9.25 -10.99 -18.57
N THR A 148 -9.44 -9.73 -19.00
CA THR A 148 -8.64 -9.12 -20.07
C THR A 148 -7.16 -9.07 -19.71
N ILE A 149 -6.85 -8.59 -18.50
CA ILE A 149 -5.46 -8.54 -17.99
C ILE A 149 -4.86 -9.95 -17.96
N SER A 150 -5.60 -10.93 -17.45
CA SER A 150 -5.14 -12.32 -17.35
C SER A 150 -4.88 -12.94 -18.72
N ASN A 151 -5.72 -12.66 -19.72
CA ASN A 151 -5.54 -13.13 -21.09
C ASN A 151 -4.32 -12.50 -21.77
N LEU A 152 -4.08 -11.21 -21.56
CA LEU A 152 -2.89 -10.51 -22.08
C LEU A 152 -1.61 -11.08 -21.47
N LEU A 153 -1.57 -11.24 -20.15
CA LEU A 153 -0.42 -11.80 -19.44
C LEU A 153 -0.21 -13.29 -19.73
N GLY A 154 -1.28 -14.07 -19.92
CA GLY A 154 -1.18 -15.48 -20.32
C GLY A 154 -0.43 -15.66 -21.64
N LYS A 155 -0.68 -14.79 -22.62
CA LYS A 155 0.07 -14.78 -23.89
C LYS A 155 1.54 -14.42 -23.68
N LEU A 156 1.82 -13.47 -22.80
CA LEU A 156 3.17 -13.05 -22.45
C LEU A 156 3.95 -14.20 -21.79
N PHE A 157 3.38 -14.92 -20.82
CA PHE A 157 4.00 -16.08 -20.20
C PHE A 157 4.27 -17.23 -21.18
N MET A 158 3.38 -17.45 -22.17
CA MET A 158 3.60 -18.46 -23.20
C MET A 158 4.70 -18.07 -24.20
N ARG A 159 4.88 -16.77 -24.45
CA ARG A 159 5.86 -16.24 -25.42
C ARG A 159 7.27 -16.22 -24.84
N TYR A 160 7.42 -15.79 -23.58
CA TYR A 160 8.72 -15.61 -22.94
C TYR A 160 8.96 -16.69 -21.89
N VAL A 161 9.68 -17.74 -22.32
CA VAL A 161 10.18 -18.76 -21.40
C VAL A 161 11.11 -18.11 -20.38
N GLY A 162 10.88 -18.36 -19.10
CA GLY A 162 11.63 -17.76 -18.00
C GLY A 162 10.97 -16.55 -17.36
N VAL A 163 9.76 -16.14 -17.79
CA VAL A 163 8.92 -15.23 -17.00
C VAL A 163 8.08 -16.07 -16.04
N TYR A 164 8.26 -15.88 -14.74
CA TYR A 164 7.63 -16.68 -13.70
C TYR A 164 6.46 -16.00 -13.01
N GLY A 165 6.44 -14.67 -13.02
CA GLY A 165 5.40 -13.93 -12.32
C GLY A 165 5.32 -12.49 -12.75
N PHE A 166 4.12 -11.95 -12.60
CA PHE A 166 3.82 -10.55 -12.87
C PHE A 166 2.90 -10.00 -11.79
N SER A 167 3.09 -8.74 -11.41
CA SER A 167 2.19 -8.05 -10.51
C SER A 167 2.01 -6.58 -10.87
N ILE A 168 0.81 -6.07 -10.61
CA ILE A 168 0.48 -4.65 -10.65
C ILE A 168 0.32 -4.20 -9.21
N ASN A 169 1.12 -3.21 -8.84
CA ASN A 169 1.11 -2.63 -7.51
C ASN A 169 0.67 -1.16 -7.58
N SER A 170 0.00 -0.73 -6.52
CA SER A 170 -0.33 0.66 -6.25
C SER A 170 0.91 1.48 -5.97
N PHE A 171 0.75 2.80 -5.93
CA PHE A 171 1.83 3.77 -5.70
C PHE A 171 2.44 3.67 -4.29
N ASP A 172 1.74 3.08 -3.32
CA ASP A 172 2.26 2.73 -1.99
C ASP A 172 2.88 1.32 -1.93
N ASN A 173 2.98 0.65 -3.07
CA ASN A 173 3.42 -0.73 -3.27
C ASN A 173 2.42 -1.82 -2.86
N SER A 174 1.15 -1.48 -2.57
CA SER A 174 0.10 -2.46 -2.32
C SER A 174 -0.16 -3.32 -3.56
N ILE A 175 -0.19 -4.64 -3.41
CA ILE A 175 -0.51 -5.56 -4.52
C ILE A 175 -1.98 -5.38 -4.92
N LEU A 176 -2.22 -5.01 -6.18
CA LEU A 176 -3.55 -4.86 -6.78
C LEU A 176 -3.93 -6.07 -7.64
N TYR A 177 -2.93 -6.67 -8.31
CA TYR A 177 -3.09 -7.86 -9.14
C TYR A 177 -1.78 -8.66 -9.16
N PHE A 178 -1.86 -9.98 -9.26
CA PHE A 178 -0.70 -10.84 -9.49
C PHE A 178 -1.08 -12.05 -10.35
N SER A 179 -0.10 -12.62 -11.04
CA SER A 179 -0.24 -13.82 -11.88
C SER A 179 1.09 -14.55 -12.07
N GLY A 180 1.03 -15.83 -12.45
CA GLY A 180 2.20 -16.70 -12.71
C GLY A 180 2.86 -17.30 -11.47
N ILE A 181 2.78 -16.63 -10.33
CA ILE A 181 3.37 -17.06 -9.05
C ILE A 181 2.36 -16.99 -7.91
N ALA A 182 2.56 -17.79 -6.86
CA ALA A 182 1.76 -17.72 -5.64
C ALA A 182 1.99 -16.38 -4.90
N GLU A 183 0.92 -15.82 -4.32
CA GLU A 183 0.96 -14.53 -3.61
C GLU A 183 2.01 -14.50 -2.50
N GLU A 184 2.09 -15.56 -1.70
CA GLU A 184 3.05 -15.66 -0.60
C GLU A 184 4.50 -15.62 -1.09
N THR A 185 4.81 -16.29 -2.20
CA THR A 185 6.14 -16.22 -2.81
C THR A 185 6.41 -14.83 -3.37
N PHE A 186 5.39 -14.15 -3.91
CA PHE A 186 5.55 -12.78 -4.39
C PHE A 186 5.83 -11.80 -3.25
N LYS A 187 5.05 -11.87 -2.16
CA LYS A 187 5.28 -11.07 -0.94
C LYS A 187 6.68 -11.30 -0.37
N LEU A 188 7.13 -12.55 -0.35
CA LEU A 188 8.49 -12.92 0.04
C LEU A 188 9.54 -12.22 -0.82
N LEU A 189 9.38 -12.21 -2.13
CA LEU A 189 10.28 -11.49 -3.04
C LEU A 189 10.24 -9.98 -2.79
N LEU A 190 9.05 -9.37 -2.69
CA LEU A 190 8.89 -7.95 -2.40
C LEU A 190 9.59 -7.54 -1.10
N ASN A 191 9.47 -8.35 -0.04
CA ASN A 191 10.15 -8.10 1.23
C ASN A 191 11.68 -8.10 1.12
N ASN A 192 12.24 -8.84 0.16
CA ASN A 192 13.68 -8.96 -0.07
C ASN A 192 14.23 -7.99 -1.13
N LEU A 193 13.38 -7.26 -1.86
CA LEU A 193 13.83 -6.18 -2.74
C LEU A 193 14.54 -5.04 -1.97
N GLY A 194 14.28 -4.95 -0.67
CA GLY A 194 14.65 -3.80 0.15
C GLY A 194 13.79 -2.57 -0.18
N ARG A 195 13.89 -1.52 0.64
CA ARG A 195 13.20 -0.23 0.41
C ARG A 195 13.83 0.59 -0.73
N ARG A 196 14.17 -0.05 -1.85
CA ARG A 196 14.90 0.57 -2.98
C ARG A 196 14.01 1.38 -3.93
N SER A 197 12.74 1.52 -3.61
CA SER A 197 11.74 2.01 -4.54
C SER A 197 10.97 3.21 -4.02
N ALA A 198 11.68 4.09 -3.31
CA ALA A 198 11.27 5.49 -3.27
C ALA A 198 11.79 6.15 -4.56
N VAL A 199 10.88 6.22 -5.55
CA VAL A 199 10.99 6.97 -6.83
C VAL A 199 11.79 6.26 -7.94
N ILE A 200 11.20 5.21 -8.51
CA ILE A 200 11.54 4.76 -9.88
C ILE A 200 10.98 5.82 -10.84
N SER A 201 11.82 6.40 -11.70
CA SER A 201 11.39 7.44 -12.64
C SER A 201 10.37 6.89 -13.63
N GLU A 202 9.61 7.75 -14.29
CA GLU A 202 8.63 7.31 -15.29
C GLU A 202 9.30 6.49 -16.40
N PHE A 203 8.67 5.36 -16.75
CA PHE A 203 9.17 4.42 -17.76
C PHE A 203 10.55 3.80 -17.43
N GLU A 204 11.03 3.95 -16.19
CA GLU A 204 12.26 3.33 -15.72
C GLU A 204 11.99 1.93 -15.15
N ALA A 205 12.99 1.06 -15.26
CA ALA A 205 13.01 -0.26 -14.65
C ALA A 205 14.26 -0.41 -13.77
N VAL A 206 14.06 -0.85 -12.54
CA VAL A 206 15.13 -1.17 -11.59
C VAL A 206 15.18 -2.67 -11.40
N ASP A 207 16.36 -3.25 -11.56
CA ASP A 207 16.59 -4.68 -11.39
C ASP A 207 17.00 -5.02 -9.96
N SER A 208 16.63 -6.20 -9.51
CA SER A 208 17.06 -6.74 -8.23
C SER A 208 17.20 -8.25 -8.31
N TYR A 209 18.38 -8.74 -7.92
CA TYR A 209 18.65 -10.16 -7.80
C TYR A 209 18.28 -10.62 -6.39
N ILE A 210 17.31 -11.51 -6.29
CA ILE A 210 16.79 -12.00 -5.01
C ILE A 210 17.16 -13.48 -4.86
N SER A 211 17.86 -13.78 -3.77
CA SER A 211 18.15 -15.15 -3.35
C SER A 211 17.58 -15.34 -1.96
N VAL A 212 16.52 -16.14 -1.88
CA VAL A 212 15.92 -16.56 -0.62
C VAL A 212 16.35 -18.00 -0.35
N PRO A 213 16.78 -18.35 0.87
CA PRO A 213 17.05 -19.74 1.23
C PRO A 213 15.85 -20.64 0.85
N ASP A 214 16.14 -21.83 0.33
CA ASP A 214 15.15 -22.82 -0.12
C ASP A 214 14.34 -22.46 -1.38
N TYR A 215 14.57 -21.29 -2.00
CA TYR A 215 13.97 -20.90 -3.27
C TYR A 215 15.02 -20.73 -4.36
N GLN A 216 14.63 -20.97 -5.62
CA GLN A 216 15.46 -20.61 -6.76
C GLN A 216 15.71 -19.10 -6.75
N ALA A 217 16.94 -18.68 -7.03
CA ALA A 217 17.26 -17.27 -7.16
C ALA A 217 16.59 -16.68 -8.41
N MET A 218 15.97 -15.52 -8.24
CA MET A 218 15.18 -14.86 -9.27
C MET A 218 15.69 -13.45 -9.51
N ARG A 219 15.45 -12.92 -10.70
CA ARG A 219 15.49 -11.48 -10.94
C ARG A 219 14.09 -10.91 -10.86
N VAL A 220 13.97 -9.82 -10.13
CA VAL A 220 12.73 -9.06 -10.04
C VAL A 220 13.00 -7.66 -10.57
N TYR A 221 12.22 -7.25 -11.55
CA TYR A 221 12.26 -5.92 -12.12
C TYR A 221 11.07 -5.13 -11.61
N ALA A 222 11.35 -4.03 -10.92
CA ALA A 222 10.35 -3.03 -10.54
C ALA A 222 10.31 -1.97 -11.64
N VAL A 223 9.15 -1.77 -12.24
CA VAL A 223 8.99 -0.92 -13.43
C VAL A 223 7.92 0.12 -13.15
N ASN A 224 8.23 1.39 -13.36
CA ASN A 224 7.20 2.43 -13.34
C ASN A 224 6.51 2.47 -14.70
N SER A 225 5.19 2.27 -14.72
CA SER A 225 4.43 2.23 -15.97
C SER A 225 4.40 3.58 -16.71
N GLY A 226 4.69 4.67 -16.01
CA GLY A 226 4.50 6.04 -16.51
C GLY A 226 3.02 6.42 -16.70
N VAL A 227 2.09 5.50 -16.47
CA VAL A 227 0.65 5.80 -16.48
C VAL A 227 0.32 6.58 -15.21
N LYS A 228 -0.35 7.72 -15.39
CA LYS A 228 -0.73 8.63 -14.32
C LYS A 228 -2.20 8.53 -14.02
N PHE A 229 -2.55 8.40 -12.75
CA PHE A 229 -3.91 8.53 -12.22
C PHE A 229 -3.98 9.79 -11.42
N GLU A 230 -5.01 10.61 -11.63
CA GLU A 230 -5.23 11.74 -10.77
C GLU A 230 -5.72 11.23 -9.43
N ILE A 231 -5.24 11.84 -8.35
CA ILE A 231 -5.78 11.52 -7.02
C ILE A 231 -7.29 11.78 -7.00
N GLN A 232 -7.81 12.73 -7.80
CA GLN A 232 -9.24 12.97 -7.91
C GLN A 232 -10.02 11.77 -8.46
N ASP A 233 -9.45 11.05 -9.41
CA ASP A 233 -10.02 9.79 -9.93
C ASP A 233 -10.13 8.75 -8.80
N ILE A 234 -9.20 8.78 -7.85
CA ILE A 234 -9.13 7.87 -6.70
C ILE A 234 -9.99 8.41 -5.52
N MET A 235 -10.06 9.73 -5.36
CA MET A 235 -10.49 10.43 -4.15
C MET A 235 -11.01 11.84 -4.47
N THR A 236 -12.30 12.08 -4.25
CA THR A 236 -12.91 13.39 -4.51
C THR A 236 -12.36 14.49 -3.59
N ASN A 237 -12.09 15.68 -4.15
CA ASN A 237 -11.68 16.91 -3.45
C ASN A 237 -10.23 17.00 -2.91
N LEU A 238 -9.26 16.35 -3.58
CA LEU A 238 -7.83 16.53 -3.28
C LEU A 238 -7.11 17.34 -4.38
N PRO A 239 -5.96 17.97 -4.06
CA PRO A 239 -5.17 18.73 -5.03
C PRO A 239 -4.81 17.90 -6.26
N GLU A 240 -4.66 18.57 -7.42
CA GLU A 240 -4.19 17.97 -8.67
C GLU A 240 -2.79 17.38 -8.48
N LYS A 241 -2.78 16.11 -8.07
CA LYS A 241 -1.57 15.30 -7.94
C LYS A 241 -1.82 14.01 -8.70
N THR A 242 -0.76 13.52 -9.34
CA THR A 242 -0.80 12.26 -10.07
C THR A 242 0.03 11.20 -9.38
N VAL A 243 -0.44 9.96 -9.45
CA VAL A 243 0.24 8.77 -8.94
C VAL A 243 0.40 7.74 -10.06
N SER A 244 1.37 6.84 -9.92
CA SER A 244 1.67 5.81 -10.93
C SER A 244 1.55 4.40 -10.36
N PHE A 245 1.21 3.45 -11.23
CA PHE A 245 1.36 2.03 -10.91
C PHE A 245 2.80 1.57 -11.09
N TYR A 246 3.15 0.55 -10.32
CA TYR A 246 4.37 -0.21 -10.52
C TYR A 246 4.03 -1.59 -11.07
N TYR A 247 4.78 -2.02 -12.07
CA TYR A 247 4.78 -3.38 -12.55
C TYR A 247 5.98 -4.12 -11.98
N TYR A 248 5.74 -5.31 -11.47
CA TYR A 248 6.79 -6.21 -11.03
C TYR A 248 6.84 -7.40 -11.98
N ILE A 249 8.02 -7.66 -12.54
CA ILE A 249 8.25 -8.79 -13.44
C ILE A 249 9.29 -9.69 -12.81
N ILE A 250 8.92 -10.95 -12.59
CA ILE A 250 9.77 -11.97 -11.98
C ILE A 250 10.25 -12.89 -13.10
N VAL A 251 11.56 -12.97 -13.25
CA VAL A 251 12.17 -13.69 -14.36
C VAL A 251 13.37 -14.52 -13.93
N ASP A 252 13.71 -15.49 -14.77
CA ASP A 252 14.98 -16.19 -14.71
C ASP A 252 16.15 -15.20 -14.84
N PRO A 253 17.23 -15.36 -14.05
CA PRO A 253 18.37 -14.46 -14.14
C PRO A 253 19.01 -14.30 -15.53
N SER A 254 18.85 -15.30 -16.40
CA SER A 254 19.41 -15.32 -17.75
C SER A 254 18.51 -14.68 -18.82
N LEU A 255 17.25 -14.39 -18.51
CA LEU A 255 16.30 -13.83 -19.48
C LEU A 255 16.62 -12.35 -19.78
N ASP A 256 16.67 -12.00 -21.06
CA ASP A 256 16.64 -10.60 -21.50
C ASP A 256 15.25 -10.03 -21.26
N VAL A 257 15.13 -9.15 -20.27
CA VAL A 257 13.83 -8.67 -19.79
C VAL A 257 13.28 -7.50 -20.61
N TRP A 258 14.12 -6.75 -21.34
CA TRP A 258 13.68 -5.52 -21.99
C TRP A 258 12.58 -5.76 -23.05
N PRO A 259 12.64 -6.81 -23.89
CA PRO A 259 11.53 -7.18 -24.75
C PRO A 259 10.24 -7.45 -23.97
N VAL A 260 10.34 -8.08 -22.79
CA VAL A 260 9.20 -8.36 -21.92
C VAL A 260 8.60 -7.07 -21.37
N ILE A 261 9.42 -6.16 -20.85
CA ILE A 261 9.00 -4.86 -20.31
C ILE A 261 8.29 -4.04 -21.39
N ASN A 262 8.86 -3.95 -22.59
CA ASN A 262 8.27 -3.20 -23.70
C ASN A 262 6.91 -3.78 -24.09
N GLU A 263 6.80 -5.11 -24.18
CA GLU A 263 5.51 -5.74 -24.48
C GLU A 263 4.49 -5.52 -23.36
N VAL A 264 4.90 -5.57 -22.09
CA VAL A 264 4.04 -5.21 -20.94
C VAL A 264 3.49 -3.79 -21.10
N PHE A 265 4.35 -2.82 -21.44
CA PHE A 265 3.90 -1.45 -21.68
C PHE A 265 2.91 -1.38 -22.84
N GLU A 266 3.17 -2.05 -23.95
CA GLU A 266 2.28 -2.05 -25.12
C GLU A 266 0.90 -2.65 -24.82
N ILE A 267 0.83 -3.72 -24.02
CA ILE A 267 -0.43 -4.40 -23.76
C ILE A 267 -1.21 -3.79 -22.58
N LEU A 268 -0.53 -3.26 -21.55
CA LEU A 268 -1.17 -2.77 -20.34
C LEU A 268 -1.31 -1.24 -20.28
N ASN A 269 -0.34 -0.44 -20.74
CA ASN A 269 -0.42 1.01 -20.59
C ASN A 269 -1.61 1.62 -21.36
N PRO A 270 -1.91 1.23 -22.62
CA PRO A 270 -3.08 1.75 -23.32
C PRO A 270 -4.40 1.38 -22.64
N PHE A 271 -4.43 0.27 -21.92
CA PHE A 271 -5.60 -0.16 -21.17
C PHE A 271 -5.89 0.83 -20.03
N PHE A 272 -4.86 1.22 -19.27
CA PHE A 272 -5.00 2.18 -18.19
C PHE A 272 -5.16 3.64 -18.66
N ALA A 273 -4.43 4.05 -19.71
CA ALA A 273 -4.51 5.41 -20.26
C ALA A 273 -5.87 5.73 -20.93
N ARG A 274 -6.62 4.72 -21.37
CA ARG A 274 -7.95 4.89 -21.96
C ARG A 274 -9.07 4.99 -20.93
N SER A 275 -8.91 4.36 -19.76
CA SER A 275 -9.86 4.47 -18.65
C SER A 275 -9.93 5.91 -18.15
N ASN A 276 -8.79 6.60 -18.06
CA ASN A 276 -8.73 8.00 -17.62
C ASN A 276 -9.38 8.98 -18.62
N ASN A 277 -9.41 8.65 -19.93
CA ASN A 277 -9.97 9.51 -20.98
C ASN A 277 -11.47 9.31 -21.23
N LYS A 278 -12.09 8.26 -20.65
CA LYS A 278 -13.52 7.98 -20.85
C LYS A 278 -14.41 8.72 -19.85
N GLU A 279 -13.90 9.11 -18.68
CA GLU A 279 -14.66 9.88 -17.69
C GLU A 279 -14.61 11.38 -17.99
N SER A 280 -13.53 11.89 -18.59
CA SER A 280 -13.42 13.30 -19.03
C SER A 280 -14.23 13.68 -20.27
N ARG A 281 -15.11 12.79 -20.77
CA ARG A 281 -15.93 13.01 -21.98
C ARG A 281 -17.44 12.89 -21.74
N ASN A 282 -17.87 12.75 -20.49
CA ASN A 282 -19.28 12.72 -20.10
C ASN A 282 -19.70 13.91 -19.22
N GLU A 283 -18.96 15.02 -19.27
CA GLU A 283 -19.40 16.34 -18.79
C GLU A 283 -19.83 17.25 -19.95
#